data_AF-A0A8T2PB59-F1
#
_entry.id   AF-A0A8T2PB59-F1
#
_cell.length_a   1.000
_cell.length_b   1.000
_cell.length_c   1.000
_cell.angle_alpha   90.00
_cell.angle_beta   90.00
_cell.angle_gamma   90.00
#
_symmetry.space_group_name_H-M   'P 1'
#
loop_
_entity.id
_entity.type
_entity.pdbx_description
1 polymer ?
#
loop_
_entity_poly.entity_id
_entity_poly.type
_entity_poly.pdbx_seq_one_letter_code
_entity_poly.pdbx_strand_id
1 'polypeptide(L)'
;MFAARFLRRSLPALRQARYYADAPSATPQMSFTFASPTQVFFNAASVKQVDVPTLTGAFGILPAHVPTLQVLRPGIVTVFAEDGSAAKFFVSSGSVTVNADSSVQLLAEEAVTLDSLDLAAAKANLEKAQSDLLSTTDEAARAEVLISIEANEAIVKALE
;
A
#
# COMPACT_ATOMS: atom_id res chain seq x y z
N MET A 1 85.17 9.07 21.05
CA MET A 1 83.95 9.86 21.35
C MET A 1 83.04 9.82 20.11
N PHE A 2 82.06 8.92 20.07
CA PHE A 2 81.11 8.79 18.96
C PHE A 2 79.76 9.35 19.39
N ALA A 3 79.27 10.39 18.72
CA ALA A 3 77.95 10.98 18.96
C ALA A 3 76.93 10.35 17.99
N ALA A 4 76.00 9.55 18.51
CA ALA A 4 74.91 8.97 17.74
C ALA A 4 73.75 9.98 17.63
N ARG A 5 73.51 10.49 16.41
CA ARG A 5 72.31 11.28 16.09
C ARG A 5 71.12 10.35 15.90
N PHE A 6 70.19 10.37 16.85
CA PHE A 6 68.88 9.73 16.69
C PHE A 6 67.97 10.61 15.82
N LEU A 7 67.67 10.17 14.59
CA LEU A 7 66.55 10.73 13.82
C LEU A 7 65.23 10.21 14.41
N ARG A 8 64.45 11.10 15.03
CA ARG A 8 63.04 10.83 15.36
C ARG A 8 62.22 10.88 14.07
N ARG A 9 61.74 9.71 13.64
CA ARG A 9 60.81 9.58 12.50
C ARG A 9 59.43 10.04 12.97
N SER A 10 58.97 11.19 12.50
CA SER A 10 57.59 11.67 12.75
C SER A 10 56.61 10.77 12.00
N LEU A 11 55.70 10.14 12.73
CA LEU A 11 54.57 9.43 12.12
C LEU A 11 53.61 10.46 11.52
N PRO A 12 53.08 10.25 10.31
CA PRO A 12 52.08 11.15 9.76
C PRO A 12 50.82 11.07 10.61
N ALA A 13 50.32 12.21 11.06
CA ALA A 13 49.01 12.30 11.69
C ALA A 13 47.96 11.82 10.67
N LEU A 14 47.31 10.69 10.96
CA LEU A 14 46.14 10.25 10.23
C LEU A 14 45.08 11.34 10.34
N ARG A 15 44.93 12.14 9.28
CA ARG A 15 43.79 13.03 9.10
C ARG A 15 42.56 12.11 9.06
N GLN A 16 41.78 12.10 10.15
CA GLN A 16 40.40 11.64 10.09
C GLN A 16 39.69 12.53 9.08
N ALA A 17 39.59 12.06 7.83
CA ALA A 17 38.63 12.59 6.89
C ALA A 17 37.25 12.37 7.51
N ARG A 18 36.53 13.47 7.77
CA ARG A 18 35.12 13.38 8.12
C ARG A 18 34.42 12.82 6.88
N TYR A 19 34.10 11.53 6.92
CA TYR A 19 33.21 10.94 5.94
C TYR A 19 31.85 11.63 6.13
N TYR A 20 31.34 12.25 5.06
CA TYR A 20 29.91 12.55 4.99
C TYR A 20 29.18 11.22 5.15
N ALA A 21 28.13 11.22 5.96
CA ALA A 21 27.35 10.05 6.36
C ALA A 21 27.35 8.94 5.31
N ASP A 22 27.70 7.70 5.71
CA ASP A 22 27.42 6.52 4.91
C ASP A 22 25.97 6.63 4.43
N ALA A 23 25.78 6.72 3.11
CA ALA A 23 24.46 6.51 2.54
C ALA A 23 24.03 5.11 3.01
N PRO A 24 22.88 4.94 3.67
CA PRO A 24 22.44 3.61 4.06
C PRO A 24 22.42 2.75 2.80
N SER A 25 23.22 1.69 2.82
CA SER A 25 23.49 0.82 1.67
C SER A 25 22.28 -0.03 1.25
N ALA A 26 21.12 0.19 1.87
CA ALA A 26 19.86 -0.45 1.53
C ALA A 26 18.81 0.63 1.30
N THR A 27 18.15 0.58 0.15
CA THR A 27 16.84 1.23 -0.04
C THR A 27 15.97 0.82 1.15
N PRO A 28 15.35 1.74 1.91
CA PRO A 28 14.45 1.34 2.98
C PRO A 28 13.36 0.46 2.38
N GLN A 29 13.14 -0.72 2.95
CA GLN A 29 12.18 -1.72 2.46
C GLN A 29 11.01 -1.82 3.44
N MET A 30 9.81 -2.06 2.93
CA MET A 30 8.63 -2.40 3.74
C MET A 30 8.21 -3.84 3.44
N SER A 31 7.87 -4.60 4.48
CA SER A 31 7.28 -5.93 4.31
C SER A 31 5.77 -5.78 4.11
N PHE A 32 5.29 -6.22 2.95
CA PHE A 32 3.88 -6.11 2.58
C PHE A 32 3.21 -7.48 2.58
N THR A 33 2.11 -7.56 3.31
CA THR A 33 1.21 -8.71 3.31
C THR A 33 -0.16 -8.25 2.84
N PHE A 34 -0.66 -8.89 1.78
CA PHE A 34 -2.00 -8.65 1.24
C PHE A 34 -2.74 -9.97 1.10
N ALA A 35 -3.87 -10.09 1.78
CA ALA A 35 -4.67 -11.30 1.79
C ALA A 35 -6.17 -10.99 1.86
N SER A 36 -6.95 -11.94 1.36
CA SER A 36 -8.37 -12.13 1.63
C SER A 36 -8.59 -13.49 2.30
N PRO A 37 -9.79 -13.77 2.86
CA PRO A 37 -10.11 -15.10 3.42
C PRO A 37 -9.92 -16.25 2.41
N THR A 38 -10.02 -15.96 1.11
CA THR A 38 -9.92 -16.95 0.04
C THR A 38 -8.50 -17.13 -0.49
N GLN A 39 -7.69 -16.06 -0.50
CA GLN A 39 -6.38 -16.07 -1.15
C GLN A 39 -5.38 -15.11 -0.49
N VAL A 40 -4.10 -15.50 -0.46
CA VAL A 40 -2.99 -14.60 -0.15
C VAL A 40 -2.33 -14.14 -1.46
N PHE A 41 -2.29 -12.83 -1.68
CA PHE A 41 -1.68 -12.22 -2.87
C PHE A 41 -0.20 -11.88 -2.66
N PHE A 42 0.12 -11.33 -1.48
CA PHE A 42 1.49 -11.04 -1.05
C PHE A 42 1.68 -11.52 0.38
N ASN A 43 2.82 -12.15 0.66
CA ASN A 43 3.16 -12.64 2.00
C ASN A 43 4.55 -12.14 2.39
N ALA A 44 4.61 -11.14 3.27
CA ALA A 44 5.84 -10.50 3.72
C ALA A 44 6.80 -10.14 2.56
N ALA A 45 6.25 -9.73 1.41
CA ALA A 45 7.02 -9.41 0.22
C ALA A 45 7.63 -8.00 0.34
N SER A 46 8.84 -7.78 -0.20
CA SER A 46 9.40 -6.43 -0.30
C SER A 46 8.70 -5.67 -1.42
N VAL A 47 8.14 -4.52 -1.09
CA VAL A 47 7.38 -3.67 -2.01
C VAL A 47 7.85 -2.23 -1.83
N LYS A 48 7.92 -1.48 -2.93
CA LYS A 48 8.41 -0.10 -2.93
C LYS A 48 7.34 0.90 -2.50
N GLN A 49 6.11 0.70 -2.93
CA GLN A 49 4.97 1.57 -2.62
C GLN A 49 3.66 0.80 -2.75
N VAL A 50 2.69 1.12 -1.89
CA VAL A 50 1.32 0.60 -1.98
C VAL A 50 0.33 1.75 -1.87
N ASP A 51 -0.50 1.93 -2.87
CA ASP A 51 -1.58 2.93 -2.86
C ASP A 51 -2.89 2.26 -2.48
N VAL A 52 -3.56 2.81 -1.47
CA VAL A 52 -4.71 2.19 -0.81
C VAL A 52 -5.90 3.16 -0.76
N PRO A 53 -7.11 2.71 -1.17
CA PRO A 53 -8.34 3.47 -0.98
C PRO A 53 -8.90 3.24 0.44
N THR A 54 -9.12 4.30 1.19
CA THR A 54 -9.73 4.26 2.52
C THR A 54 -10.95 5.17 2.60
N LEU A 55 -11.70 5.06 3.69
CA LEU A 55 -12.90 5.88 3.92
C LEU A 55 -12.59 7.37 3.98
N THR A 56 -11.40 7.75 4.45
CA THR A 56 -10.97 9.15 4.61
C THR A 56 -10.34 9.72 3.33
N GLY A 57 -10.05 8.88 2.33
CA GLY A 57 -9.40 9.27 1.08
C GLY A 57 -8.51 8.14 0.54
N ALA A 58 -7.69 8.42 -0.47
CA ALA A 58 -6.67 7.49 -0.93
C ALA A 58 -5.29 8.01 -0.55
N PHE A 59 -4.39 7.12 -0.12
CA PHE A 59 -3.01 7.50 0.19
C PHE A 59 -2.02 6.39 -0.19
N GLY A 60 -0.78 6.81 -0.46
CA GLY A 60 0.33 5.93 -0.76
C GLY A 60 1.18 5.66 0.47
N ILE A 61 1.53 4.40 0.68
CA ILE A 61 2.39 3.92 1.77
C ILE A 61 3.75 3.61 1.16
N LEU A 62 4.78 4.27 1.67
CA LEU A 62 6.19 4.03 1.33
C LEU A 62 6.92 3.50 2.58
N PRO A 63 8.14 2.96 2.42
CA PRO A 63 9.00 2.60 3.54
C PRO A 63 9.16 3.75 4.55
N ALA A 64 9.15 3.43 5.85
CA ALA A 64 9.19 4.39 6.97
C ALA A 64 7.99 5.36 7.06
N HIS A 65 6.80 4.93 6.61
CA HIS A 65 5.55 5.65 6.84
C HIS A 65 5.15 5.65 8.33
N VAL A 66 4.38 6.67 8.75
CA VAL A 66 3.85 6.77 10.12
C VAL A 66 2.89 5.61 10.42
N PRO A 67 3.00 4.93 11.58
CA PRO A 67 2.08 3.87 11.96
C PRO A 67 0.63 4.32 11.92
N THR A 68 -0.22 3.54 11.24
CA THR A 68 -1.58 3.95 10.89
C THR A 68 -2.50 2.74 10.83
N LEU A 69 -3.74 2.91 11.29
CA LEU A 69 -4.84 1.94 11.16
C LEU A 69 -5.99 2.60 10.43
N GLN A 70 -6.45 2.01 9.33
CA GLN A 70 -7.61 2.51 8.58
C GLN A 70 -8.46 1.39 8.01
N VAL A 71 -9.72 1.72 7.71
CA VAL A 71 -10.70 0.85 7.04
C VAL A 71 -10.71 1.18 5.54
N LEU A 72 -10.76 0.14 4.72
CA LEU A 72 -10.76 0.25 3.27
C LEU A 72 -12.14 0.65 2.75
N ARG A 73 -12.12 1.36 1.61
CA ARG A 73 -13.30 1.70 0.82
C ARG A 73 -13.27 0.90 -0.49
N PRO A 74 -14.41 0.54 -1.10
CA PRO A 74 -14.43 -0.08 -2.42
C PRO A 74 -13.58 0.71 -3.43
N GLY A 75 -12.60 0.05 -4.06
CA GLY A 75 -11.70 0.73 -4.98
C GLY A 75 -10.47 -0.06 -5.39
N ILE A 76 -9.55 0.60 -6.09
CA ILE A 76 -8.31 -0.02 -6.60
C ILE A 76 -7.18 0.16 -5.59
N VAL A 77 -6.56 -0.96 -5.22
CA VAL A 77 -5.25 -1.01 -4.58
C VAL A 77 -4.19 -1.18 -5.67
N THR A 78 -3.16 -0.33 -5.65
CA THR A 78 -2.02 -0.45 -6.57
C THR A 78 -0.77 -0.77 -5.80
N VAL A 79 -0.12 -1.89 -6.15
CA VAL A 79 1.12 -2.37 -5.54
C VAL A 79 2.26 -2.15 -6.52
N PHE A 80 3.24 -1.34 -6.13
CA PHE A 80 4.45 -1.09 -6.92
C PHE A 80 5.59 -1.95 -6.40
N ALA A 81 5.99 -2.94 -7.19
CA ALA A 81 7.13 -3.79 -6.88
C ALA A 81 8.46 -3.04 -7.03
N GLU A 82 9.54 -3.64 -6.50
CA GLU A 82 10.89 -3.06 -6.53
C GLU A 82 11.42 -2.80 -7.95
N ASP A 83 10.97 -3.60 -8.92
CA ASP A 83 11.32 -3.46 -10.35
C ASP A 83 10.55 -2.33 -11.06
N GLY A 84 9.62 -1.66 -10.36
CA GLY A 84 8.76 -0.62 -10.90
C GLY A 84 7.50 -1.13 -11.59
N SER A 85 7.27 -2.44 -11.62
CA SER A 85 6.00 -3.00 -12.10
C SER A 85 4.86 -2.65 -11.14
N ALA A 86 3.67 -2.44 -11.68
CA ALA A 86 2.48 -2.08 -10.93
C ALA A 86 1.41 -3.16 -11.08
N ALA A 87 1.03 -3.80 -9.98
CA ALA A 87 -0.09 -4.74 -9.92
C ALA A 87 -1.32 -4.04 -9.34
N LYS A 88 -2.46 -4.16 -10.02
CA LYS A 88 -3.72 -3.53 -9.61
C LYS A 88 -4.73 -4.58 -9.16
N PHE A 89 -5.36 -4.32 -8.04
CA PHE A 89 -6.39 -5.17 -7.46
C PHE A 89 -7.61 -4.31 -7.12
N PHE A 90 -8.79 -4.81 -7.40
CA PHE A 90 -10.01 -4.23 -6.85
C PHE A 90 -10.27 -4.88 -5.48
N VAL A 91 -10.58 -4.05 -4.49
CA VAL A 91 -10.89 -4.46 -3.13
C VAL A 91 -12.27 -3.95 -2.75
N SER A 92 -13.09 -4.80 -2.12
CA SER A 92 -14.43 -4.43 -1.65
C SER A 92 -14.36 -3.63 -0.34
N SER A 93 -13.89 -4.26 0.72
CA SER A 93 -13.80 -3.73 2.08
C SER A 93 -12.58 -4.34 2.77
N GLY A 94 -12.25 -3.87 3.98
CA GLY A 94 -11.19 -4.46 4.78
C GLY A 94 -10.49 -3.47 5.68
N SER A 95 -9.26 -3.79 6.06
CA SER A 95 -8.41 -2.92 6.87
C SER A 95 -6.99 -2.86 6.35
N VAL A 96 -6.32 -1.75 6.64
CA VAL A 96 -4.89 -1.56 6.44
C VAL A 96 -4.24 -1.17 7.76
N THR A 97 -3.15 -1.86 8.08
CA THR A 97 -2.34 -1.63 9.26
C THR A 97 -0.90 -1.40 8.85
N VAL A 98 -0.35 -0.26 9.25
CA VAL A 98 1.06 0.10 9.11
C VAL A 98 1.68 0.15 10.49
N ASN A 99 2.71 -0.65 10.73
CA ASN A 99 3.40 -0.74 12.00
C ASN A 99 4.69 0.09 12.01
N ALA A 100 5.26 0.31 13.21
CA ALA A 100 6.49 1.09 13.39
C ALA A 100 7.74 0.43 12.79
N ASP A 101 7.71 -0.89 12.57
CA ASP A 101 8.77 -1.67 11.92
C ASP A 101 8.68 -1.63 10.39
N SER A 102 7.81 -0.77 9.82
CA SER A 102 7.50 -0.71 8.39
C SER A 102 6.86 -1.97 7.82
N SER A 103 6.29 -2.85 8.66
CA SER A 103 5.39 -3.91 8.18
C SER A 103 4.01 -3.33 7.87
N VAL A 104 3.47 -3.74 6.72
CA VAL A 104 2.18 -3.30 6.20
C VAL A 104 1.31 -4.51 5.94
N GLN A 105 0.13 -4.53 6.56
CA GLN A 105 -0.85 -5.60 6.41
C GLN A 105 -2.13 -5.00 5.81
N LEU A 106 -2.47 -5.45 4.61
CA LEU A 106 -3.73 -5.12 3.95
C LEU A 106 -4.59 -6.38 3.93
N LEU A 107 -5.68 -6.37 4.70
CA LEU A 107 -6.58 -7.50 4.81
C LEU A 107 -7.92 -7.08 4.22
N ALA A 108 -8.21 -7.61 3.03
CA ALA A 108 -9.44 -7.35 2.31
C ALA A 108 -10.47 -8.45 2.59
N GLU A 109 -11.76 -8.10 2.60
CA GLU A 109 -12.83 -9.09 2.64
C GLU A 109 -12.94 -9.82 1.29
N GLU A 110 -13.04 -9.06 0.20
CA GLU A 110 -12.90 -9.58 -1.15
C GLU A 110 -11.87 -8.76 -1.92
N ALA A 111 -11.05 -9.47 -2.69
CA ALA A 111 -10.01 -8.87 -3.52
C ALA A 111 -9.92 -9.66 -4.82
N VAL A 112 -9.92 -8.95 -5.95
CA VAL A 112 -9.90 -9.54 -7.28
C VAL A 112 -8.99 -8.75 -8.21
N THR A 113 -8.51 -9.40 -9.27
CA THR A 113 -7.76 -8.73 -10.33
C THR A 113 -8.73 -8.05 -11.29
N LEU A 114 -8.29 -6.98 -11.95
CA LEU A 114 -9.15 -6.22 -12.86
C LEU A 114 -9.66 -7.06 -14.04
N ASP A 115 -8.87 -8.05 -14.47
CA ASP A 115 -9.21 -8.94 -15.60
C ASP A 115 -10.38 -9.88 -15.29
N SER A 116 -10.70 -10.07 -14.01
CA SER A 116 -11.81 -10.93 -13.56
C SER A 116 -13.16 -10.20 -13.45
N LEU A 117 -13.17 -8.88 -13.65
CA LEU A 117 -14.35 -8.05 -13.52
C LEU A 117 -14.99 -7.79 -14.89
N ASP A 118 -16.33 -7.83 -14.93
CA ASP A 118 -17.11 -7.49 -16.13
C ASP A 118 -17.81 -6.14 -15.98
N LEU A 119 -17.47 -5.22 -16.88
CA LEU A 119 -18.04 -3.87 -16.93
C LEU A 119 -19.54 -3.89 -17.23
N ALA A 120 -20.01 -4.79 -18.09
CA ALA A 120 -21.43 -4.85 -18.46
C ALA A 120 -22.28 -5.29 -17.27
N ALA A 121 -21.84 -6.34 -16.56
CA ALA A 121 -22.48 -6.78 -15.32
C ALA A 121 -22.46 -5.69 -14.24
N ALA A 122 -21.34 -4.98 -14.06
CA ALA A 122 -21.23 -3.90 -13.08
C ALA A 122 -22.21 -2.74 -13.35
N LYS A 123 -22.37 -2.34 -14.63
CA LYS A 123 -23.34 -1.29 -15.02
C LYS A 123 -24.79 -1.74 -14.80
N ALA A 124 -25.12 -2.98 -15.17
CA ALA A 124 -26.46 -3.53 -14.93
C ALA A 124 -26.79 -3.58 -13.43
N ASN A 125 -25.82 -3.97 -12.59
CA ASN A 125 -25.98 -3.99 -11.13
C ASN A 125 -26.15 -2.58 -10.55
N LEU A 126 -25.40 -1.60 -11.06
CA LEU A 126 -25.52 -0.19 -10.68
C LEU A 126 -26.92 0.34 -10.99
N GLU A 127 -27.41 0.15 -12.21
CA GLU A 127 -28.76 0.58 -12.62
C GLU A 127 -29.85 -0.05 -11.76
N LYS A 128 -29.71 -1.35 -11.46
CA LYS A 128 -30.62 -2.06 -10.56
C LYS A 128 -30.61 -1.44 -9.16
N ALA A 129 -29.43 -1.24 -8.56
CA ALA A 129 -29.30 -0.65 -7.22
C ALA A 129 -29.88 0.77 -7.15
N GLN A 130 -29.70 1.58 -8.21
CA GLN A 130 -30.32 2.90 -8.33
C GLN A 130 -31.84 2.83 -8.41
N SER A 131 -32.39 1.84 -9.12
CA SER A 131 -33.84 1.63 -9.17
C SER A 131 -34.41 1.19 -7.82
N ASP A 132 -33.69 0.34 -7.09
CA ASP A 132 -34.08 -0.13 -5.76
C ASP A 132 -34.16 1.03 -4.77
N LEU A 133 -33.21 1.98 -4.83
CA LEU A 133 -33.15 3.17 -3.97
C LEU A 133 -34.44 4.01 -4.04
N LEU A 134 -35.08 4.09 -5.20
CA LEU A 134 -36.33 4.84 -5.40
C LEU A 134 -37.53 4.18 -4.72
N SER A 135 -37.48 2.86 -4.55
CA SER A 135 -38.57 2.05 -3.99
C SER A 135 -38.43 1.78 -2.49
N THR A 136 -37.22 1.87 -1.94
CA THR A 136 -36.96 1.61 -0.52
C THR A 136 -37.36 2.79 0.35
N THR A 137 -38.12 2.53 1.41
CA THR A 137 -38.58 3.56 2.38
C THR A 137 -37.94 3.44 3.75
N ASP A 138 -37.48 2.24 4.11
CA ASP A 138 -36.81 1.98 5.38
C ASP A 138 -35.38 2.56 5.38
N GLU A 139 -34.94 3.09 6.52
CA GLU A 139 -33.65 3.77 6.64
C GLU A 139 -32.48 2.78 6.55
N ALA A 140 -32.58 1.63 7.22
CA ALA A 140 -31.53 0.62 7.20
C ALA A 140 -31.38 0.02 5.79
N ALA A 141 -32.50 -0.35 5.16
CA ALA A 141 -32.47 -0.85 3.79
C ALA A 141 -31.95 0.21 2.79
N ARG A 142 -32.25 1.50 3.00
CA ARG A 142 -31.67 2.58 2.18
C ARG A 142 -30.15 2.66 2.32
N ALA A 143 -29.62 2.52 3.53
CA ALA A 143 -28.18 2.54 3.77
C ALA A 143 -27.47 1.38 3.04
N GLU A 144 -28.05 0.18 3.07
CA GLU A 144 -27.53 -0.98 2.32
C GLU A 144 -27.51 -0.73 0.80
N VAL A 145 -28.59 -0.18 0.26
CA VAL A 145 -28.67 0.16 -1.16
C VAL A 145 -27.62 1.23 -1.52
N LEU A 146 -27.42 2.25 -0.69
CA LEU A 146 -26.38 3.26 -0.92
C LEU A 146 -24.97 2.67 -0.94
N ILE A 147 -24.65 1.76 -0.02
CA ILE A 147 -23.37 1.02 -0.01
C ILE A 147 -23.22 0.21 -1.30
N SER A 148 -24.30 -0.43 -1.76
CA SER A 148 -24.28 -1.21 -3.01
C SER A 148 -24.05 -0.33 -4.24
N ILE A 149 -24.64 0.88 -4.29
CA ILE A 149 -24.42 1.84 -5.36
C ILE A 149 -22.97 2.30 -5.34
N GLU A 150 -22.44 2.66 -4.18
CA GLU A 150 -21.05 3.08 -4.00
C GLU A 150 -20.06 2.01 -4.47
N ALA A 151 -20.29 0.74 -4.11
CA ALA A 151 -19.43 -0.36 -4.54
C ALA A 151 -19.49 -0.58 -6.06
N ASN A 152 -20.68 -0.61 -6.67
CA ASN A 152 -20.82 -0.80 -8.12
C ASN A 152 -20.26 0.38 -8.91
N GLU A 153 -20.46 1.62 -8.44
CA GLU A 153 -19.87 2.81 -9.04
C GLU A 153 -18.34 2.75 -9.00
N ALA A 154 -17.75 2.30 -7.88
CA ALA A 154 -16.32 2.10 -7.76
C ALA A 154 -15.80 1.03 -8.74
N ILE A 155 -16.54 -0.07 -8.96
CA ILE A 155 -16.18 -1.10 -9.95
C ILE A 155 -16.23 -0.52 -11.37
N VAL A 156 -17.30 0.19 -11.73
CA VAL A 156 -17.42 0.82 -13.06
C VAL A 156 -16.26 1.79 -13.30
N LYS A 157 -15.97 2.66 -12.32
CA LYS A 157 -14.85 3.60 -12.40
C LYS A 157 -13.49 2.92 -12.46
N ALA A 158 -13.36 1.71 -11.92
CA ALA A 158 -12.12 0.95 -11.98
C ALA A 158 -11.86 0.32 -13.35
N LEU A 159 -12.92 0.09 -14.16
CA LEU A 159 -12.86 -0.59 -15.45
C LEU A 159 -12.93 0.35 -16.67
N GLU A 160 -13.38 1.60 -16.46
CA GLU A 160 -13.37 2.67 -17.47
C GLU A 160 -11.99 3.34 -17.61
#